data_AF-A0A9X6VFV6-F1
#
_entry.id   AF-A0A9X6VFV6-F1
#
_cell.length_a   1.000
_cell.length_b   1.000
_cell.length_c   1.000
_cell.angle_alpha   90.00
_cell.angle_beta   90.00
_cell.angle_gamma   90.00
#
_symmetry.space_group_name_H-M   'P 1'
#
loop_
_entity.id
_entity.type
_entity.pdbx_description
1 polymer ?
#
loop_
_entity_poly.entity_id
_entity_poly.type
_entity_poly.pdbx_seq_one_letter_code
_entity_poly.pdbx_strand_id
1 'polypeptide(L)'
;MKRHETLRTSFYAKEDKIVQKVHAAEDMEFEIEKIDVQSEEEIKERAKEFVNPFDLEKAPLIRVTVLCLKKDRHIMLFDMHHIISDGVSMSILAKEFSQLYAGEALEELKVQYKDYSAWQVKQRENEEFKKQEEYWLKEFSGEIPVLN
;
A
#
# COMPACT_ATOMS: atom_id res chain seq x y z
N MET A 1 -6.92 8.87 -1.34
CA MET A 1 -5.90 9.80 -0.78
C MET A 1 -6.27 10.36 0.58
N LYS A 2 -7.41 11.04 0.77
CA LYS A 2 -7.73 11.70 2.06
C LYS A 2 -7.99 10.74 3.24
N ARG A 3 -8.68 9.61 2.96
CA ARG A 3 -9.16 8.64 3.96
C ARG A 3 -8.06 7.77 4.59
N HIS A 4 -7.21 7.17 3.75
CA HIS A 4 -6.16 6.24 4.18
C HIS A 4 -4.83 6.95 4.22
N GLU A 5 -4.24 7.10 5.41
CA GLU A 5 -2.95 7.78 5.56
C GLU A 5 -1.81 7.02 4.88
N THR A 6 -1.90 5.69 4.79
CA THR A 6 -0.88 4.83 4.14
C THR A 6 -0.63 5.20 2.68
N LEU A 7 -1.65 5.65 1.96
CA LEU A 7 -1.53 6.10 0.56
C LEU A 7 -0.71 7.39 0.42
N ARG A 8 -0.54 8.13 1.51
CA ARG A 8 0.20 9.39 1.60
C ARG A 8 1.37 9.27 2.60
N THR A 9 1.90 8.06 2.77
CA THR A 9 3.08 7.78 3.60
C THR A 9 4.31 7.54 2.73
N SER A 10 5.43 8.18 3.10
CA SER A 10 6.77 7.81 2.62
C SER A 10 7.68 7.39 3.79
N PHE A 11 8.85 6.87 3.47
CA PHE A 11 9.78 6.27 4.44
C PHE A 11 11.14 6.93 4.31
N TYR A 12 11.78 7.24 5.44
CA TYR A 12 13.12 7.83 5.46
C TYR A 12 13.97 7.21 6.56
N ALA A 13 15.29 7.25 6.37
CA ALA A 13 16.24 6.97 7.43
C ALA A 13 16.42 8.20 8.33
N LYS A 14 16.28 8.01 9.64
CA LYS A 14 16.57 9.01 10.68
C LYS A 14 17.22 8.33 11.87
N GLU A 15 18.43 8.77 12.25
CA GLU A 15 19.15 8.23 13.43
C GLU A 15 19.22 6.69 13.43
N ASP A 16 19.67 6.11 12.30
CA ASP A 16 19.75 4.66 12.06
C ASP A 16 18.42 3.88 12.14
N LYS A 17 17.29 4.58 12.10
CA LYS A 17 15.94 3.98 12.07
C LYS A 17 15.19 4.38 10.82
N ILE A 18 14.42 3.44 10.27
CA ILE A 18 13.43 3.76 9.24
C ILE A 18 12.17 4.29 9.92
N VAL A 19 11.72 5.47 9.49
CA VAL A 19 10.52 6.13 10.01
C VAL A 19 9.52 6.41 8.89
N GLN A 20 8.24 6.44 9.26
CA GLN A 20 7.14 6.82 8.37
C GLN A 20 6.92 8.33 8.45
N LYS A 21 6.78 9.00 7.30
CA LYS A 21 6.29 10.37 7.19
C LYS A 21 4.93 10.36 6.52
N VAL A 22 3.92 10.81 7.27
CA VAL A 22 2.55 10.94 6.79
C VAL A 22 2.35 12.38 6.30
N HIS A 23 2.20 12.58 4.99
CA HIS A 23 2.09 13.91 4.37
C HIS A 23 0.66 14.41 4.39
N ALA A 24 0.41 15.69 4.71
CA ALA A 24 -0.94 16.27 4.79
C ALA A 24 -1.77 15.97 3.53
N ALA A 25 -3.07 15.77 3.70
CA ALA A 25 -3.92 15.34 2.59
C ALA A 25 -4.10 16.45 1.54
N GLU A 26 -3.95 17.70 1.96
CA GLU A 26 -4.03 18.91 1.15
C GLU A 26 -2.79 19.10 0.26
N ASP A 27 -1.64 18.62 0.72
CA ASP A 27 -0.35 18.70 0.01
C ASP A 27 -0.13 17.52 -0.95
N MET A 28 -1.05 16.55 -0.96
CA MET A 28 -0.91 15.33 -1.74
C MET A 28 -1.53 15.49 -3.13
N GLU A 29 -0.68 15.79 -4.10
CA GLU A 29 -1.04 15.75 -5.52
C GLU A 29 -1.10 14.28 -5.98
N PHE A 30 -2.26 13.87 -6.49
CA PHE A 30 -2.45 12.55 -7.07
C PHE A 30 -3.32 12.66 -8.31
N GLU A 31 -2.71 12.41 -9.46
CA GLU A 31 -3.36 12.45 -10.76
C GLU A 31 -3.57 11.04 -11.28
N ILE A 32 -4.72 10.83 -11.92
CA ILE A 32 -5.01 9.60 -12.65
C ILE A 32 -4.83 9.91 -14.12
N GLU A 33 -3.80 9.33 -14.71
CA GLU A 33 -3.55 9.48 -16.13
C GLU A 33 -4.62 8.75 -16.94
N LYS A 34 -5.10 9.37 -18.02
CA LYS A 34 -6.03 8.75 -18.96
C LYS A 34 -5.38 8.69 -20.34
N ILE A 35 -5.28 7.49 -20.90
CA ILE A 35 -4.60 7.25 -22.18
C ILE A 35 -5.57 6.56 -23.12
N ASP A 36 -5.80 7.12 -24.31
CA ASP A 36 -6.53 6.43 -25.37
C ASP A 36 -5.62 5.41 -26.05
N VAL A 37 -6.10 4.17 -26.16
CA VAL A 37 -5.37 3.04 -26.75
C VAL A 37 -6.15 2.48 -27.94
N GLN A 38 -5.45 1.92 -28.92
CA GLN A 38 -6.05 1.52 -30.19
C GLN A 38 -6.30 0.01 -30.30
N SER A 39 -5.65 -0.81 -29.47
CA SER A 39 -5.75 -2.27 -29.54
C SER A 39 -5.57 -2.95 -28.17
N GLU A 40 -5.89 -4.26 -28.11
CA GLU A 40 -5.61 -5.07 -26.93
C GLU A 40 -4.13 -5.37 -26.75
N GLU A 41 -3.37 -5.40 -27.84
CA GLU A 41 -1.91 -5.53 -27.83
C GLU A 41 -1.28 -4.33 -27.14
N GLU A 42 -1.70 -3.10 -27.47
CA GLU A 42 -1.21 -1.88 -26.81
C GLU A 42 -1.51 -1.89 -25.30
N ILE A 43 -2.69 -2.39 -24.90
CA ILE A 43 -3.02 -2.54 -23.46
C ILE A 43 -2.00 -3.44 -22.75
N LYS A 44 -1.63 -4.57 -23.37
CA LYS A 44 -0.67 -5.52 -22.76
C LYS A 44 0.73 -4.91 -22.67
N GLU A 45 1.15 -4.14 -23.66
CA GLU A 45 2.43 -3.44 -23.66
C GLU A 45 2.47 -2.38 -22.56
N ARG A 46 1.46 -1.51 -22.51
CA ARG A 46 1.33 -0.48 -21.46
C ARG A 46 1.26 -1.09 -20.06
N ALA A 47 0.53 -2.20 -19.89
CA ALA A 47 0.44 -2.88 -18.60
C ALA A 47 1.81 -3.41 -18.11
N LYS A 48 2.67 -3.87 -19.03
CA LYS A 48 4.04 -4.29 -18.68
C LYS A 48 4.91 -3.10 -18.31
N GLU A 49 4.80 -2.01 -19.05
CA GLU A 49 5.56 -0.78 -18.80
C GLU A 49 5.08 0.00 -17.58
N PHE A 50 3.84 -0.22 -17.14
CA PHE A 50 3.23 0.48 -16.02
C PHE A 50 3.86 0.14 -14.68
N VAL A 51 4.24 -1.13 -14.49
CA VAL A 51 4.86 -1.61 -13.24
C VAL A 51 6.31 -1.15 -13.18
N ASN A 52 6.59 -0.22 -12.26
CA ASN A 52 7.93 0.33 -12.09
C ASN A 52 8.29 0.46 -10.61
N PRO A 53 9.60 0.42 -10.27
CA PRO A 53 10.05 0.67 -8.91
C PRO A 53 9.48 1.97 -8.32
N PHE A 54 9.21 1.95 -7.03
CA PHE A 54 8.83 3.13 -6.26
C PHE A 54 10.06 3.65 -5.50
N ASP A 55 10.20 4.97 -5.48
CA ASP A 55 11.10 5.64 -4.55
C ASP A 55 10.36 5.78 -3.21
N LEU A 56 10.78 5.01 -2.19
CA LEU A 56 10.10 4.97 -0.90
C LEU A 56 10.12 6.31 -0.16
N GLU A 57 11.03 7.20 -0.51
CA GLU A 57 11.14 8.55 0.04
C GLU A 57 10.10 9.52 -0.57
N LYS A 58 9.37 9.11 -1.61
CA LYS A 58 8.41 9.96 -2.34
C LYS A 58 7.01 9.35 -2.32
N ALA A 59 6.14 9.93 -1.50
CA ALA A 59 4.71 9.65 -1.58
C ALA A 59 4.10 10.36 -2.81
N PRO A 60 3.03 9.82 -3.41
CA PRO A 60 2.34 8.59 -3.02
C PRO A 60 2.98 7.32 -3.62
N LEU A 61 3.00 6.23 -2.85
CA LEU A 61 3.55 4.93 -3.28
C LEU A 61 2.52 4.07 -4.03
N ILE A 62 1.70 4.73 -4.84
CA ILE A 62 0.60 4.18 -5.62
C ILE A 62 0.53 4.95 -6.94
N ARG A 63 0.25 4.26 -8.05
CA ARG A 63 0.01 4.82 -9.38
C ARG A 63 -1.26 4.21 -9.95
N VAL A 64 -2.02 5.02 -10.68
CA VAL A 64 -3.25 4.60 -11.36
C VAL A 64 -3.33 5.24 -12.73
N THR A 65 -3.56 4.43 -13.77
CA THR A 65 -3.79 4.88 -15.14
C THR A 65 -5.05 4.23 -15.71
N VAL A 66 -5.84 4.99 -16.44
CA VAL A 66 -7.04 4.49 -17.15
C VAL A 66 -6.77 4.45 -18.64
N LEU A 67 -6.67 3.24 -19.19
CA LEU A 67 -6.56 2.99 -20.62
C LEU A 67 -7.95 2.93 -21.26
N CYS A 68 -8.16 3.69 -22.32
CA CYS A 68 -9.45 3.85 -22.99
C CYS A 68 -9.40 3.26 -24.39
N LEU A 69 -9.97 2.07 -24.58
CA LEU A 69 -9.96 1.37 -25.86
C LEU A 69 -11.13 1.78 -26.76
N LYS A 70 -12.30 1.99 -26.14
CA LYS A 70 -13.53 2.44 -26.79
C LYS A 70 -14.31 3.30 -25.80
N LYS A 71 -15.38 3.95 -26.27
CA LYS A 71 -16.25 4.79 -25.45
C LYS A 71 -16.73 4.11 -24.16
N ASP A 72 -17.02 2.82 -24.22
CA ASP A 72 -17.60 2.04 -23.11
C ASP A 72 -16.66 0.93 -22.61
N ARG A 73 -15.38 0.95 -23.01
CA ARG A 73 -14.39 -0.06 -22.59
C ARG A 73 -13.12 0.61 -22.09
N HIS A 74 -12.95 0.53 -20.77
CA HIS A 74 -11.81 1.09 -20.05
C HIS A 74 -11.13 0.01 -19.22
N ILE A 75 -9.82 0.13 -19.07
CA ILE A 75 -8.99 -0.71 -18.21
C ILE A 75 -8.32 0.22 -17.22
N MET A 76 -8.50 -0.03 -15.92
CA MET A 76 -7.78 0.67 -14.87
C MET A 76 -6.57 -0.16 -14.48
N LEU A 77 -5.38 0.38 -14.71
CA LEU A 77 -4.14 -0.15 -14.20
C LEU A 77 -3.89 0.44 -12.81
N PHE A 78 -3.46 -0.41 -11.89
CA PHE A 78 -3.24 -0.05 -10.49
C PHE A 78 -1.95 -0.73 -10.02
N ASP A 79 -1.01 0.05 -9.51
CA ASP A 79 0.28 -0.43 -8.98
C ASP A 79 0.56 0.29 -7.66
N MET A 80 0.97 -0.47 -6.65
CA MET A 80 1.18 0.05 -5.30
C MET A 80 2.29 -0.73 -4.60
N HIS A 81 3.15 -0.02 -3.89
CA HIS A 81 4.22 -0.65 -3.14
C HIS A 81 3.68 -1.46 -1.95
N HIS A 82 4.10 -2.72 -1.82
CA HIS A 82 3.62 -3.66 -0.80
C HIS A 82 3.93 -3.24 0.66
N ILE A 83 4.77 -2.22 0.86
CA ILE A 83 5.06 -1.66 2.20
C ILE A 83 3.88 -0.85 2.76
N ILE A 84 2.99 -0.32 1.91
CA ILE A 84 1.82 0.47 2.32
C ILE A 84 0.50 -0.30 2.18
N SER A 85 0.55 -1.57 1.78
CA SER A 85 -0.62 -2.40 1.51
C SER A 85 -0.31 -3.89 1.50
N ASP A 86 -1.31 -4.71 1.79
CA ASP A 86 -1.31 -6.16 1.60
C ASP A 86 -2.57 -6.62 0.83
N GLY A 87 -2.80 -7.93 0.73
CA GLY A 87 -3.97 -8.48 0.05
C GLY A 87 -5.32 -8.08 0.67
N VAL A 88 -5.37 -7.90 1.99
CA VAL A 88 -6.58 -7.44 2.69
C VAL A 88 -6.83 -5.96 2.38
N SER A 89 -5.78 -5.16 2.45
CA SER A 89 -5.79 -3.73 2.13
C SER A 89 -6.25 -3.48 0.69
N MET A 90 -5.80 -4.29 -0.28
CA MET A 90 -6.26 -4.23 -1.66
C MET A 90 -7.76 -4.52 -1.79
N SER A 91 -8.27 -5.50 -1.04
CA SER A 91 -9.69 -5.84 -1.04
C SER A 91 -10.55 -4.71 -0.45
N ILE A 92 -10.08 -4.07 0.63
CA ILE A 92 -10.72 -2.89 1.23
C ILE A 92 -10.73 -1.74 0.23
N LEU A 93 -9.59 -1.44 -0.39
CA LEU A 93 -9.47 -0.32 -1.33
C LEU A 93 -10.37 -0.50 -2.55
N ALA A 94 -10.44 -1.71 -3.12
CA ALA A 94 -11.33 -2.01 -4.24
C ALA A 94 -12.81 -1.82 -3.86
N LYS A 95 -13.22 -2.34 -2.69
CA LYS A 95 -14.59 -2.19 -2.18
C LYS A 95 -14.95 -0.72 -1.97
N GLU A 96 -14.11 0.01 -1.22
CA GLU A 96 -14.35 1.41 -0.89
C GLU A 96 -14.32 2.29 -2.15
N PHE A 97 -13.45 1.98 -3.13
CA PHE A 97 -13.46 2.65 -4.42
C PHE A 97 -14.80 2.49 -5.14
N SER A 98 -15.35 1.26 -5.21
CA SER A 98 -16.66 1.03 -5.82
C SER A 98 -17.79 1.78 -5.12
N GLN A 99 -17.79 1.82 -3.78
CA GLN A 99 -18.79 2.56 -2.99
C GLN A 99 -18.70 4.08 -3.24
N LEU A 100 -17.49 4.64 -3.17
CA LEU A 100 -17.27 6.06 -3.44
C LEU A 100 -17.64 6.42 -4.89
N TYR A 101 -17.33 5.55 -5.85
CA TYR A 101 -17.69 5.74 -7.25
C TYR A 101 -19.22 5.73 -7.46
N ALA A 102 -19.96 4.94 -6.67
CA ALA A 102 -21.42 4.95 -6.66
C ALA A 102 -22.04 6.16 -5.91
N GLY A 103 -21.22 7.03 -5.32
CA GLY A 103 -21.67 8.21 -4.56
C GLY A 103 -22.03 7.91 -3.11
N GLU A 104 -21.66 6.74 -2.59
CA GLU A 104 -21.86 6.40 -1.17
C GLU A 104 -20.87 7.14 -0.26
N ALA A 105 -21.30 7.43 0.97
CA ALA A 105 -20.42 7.93 2.02
C ALA A 105 -19.83 6.76 2.82
N LEU A 106 -18.58 6.90 3.26
CA LEU A 106 -17.90 5.92 4.10
C LEU A 106 -17.74 6.45 5.52
N GLU A 107 -17.94 5.59 6.52
CA GLU A 107 -17.71 5.92 7.93
C GLU A 107 -16.25 6.26 8.20
N GLU A 108 -16.00 7.21 9.09
CA GLU A 108 -14.64 7.61 9.46
C GLU A 108 -13.81 6.46 10.07
N LEU A 109 -12.53 6.41 9.73
CA LEU A 109 -11.60 5.43 10.29
C LEU A 109 -11.15 5.89 11.69
N LYS A 110 -11.41 5.07 12.69
CA LYS A 110 -11.04 5.36 14.09
C LYS A 110 -9.55 5.20 14.38
N VAL A 111 -8.84 4.45 13.54
CA VAL A 111 -7.42 4.13 13.69
C VAL A 111 -6.75 4.16 12.32
N GLN A 112 -5.49 4.61 12.30
CA GLN A 112 -4.63 4.63 11.13
C GLN A 112 -3.41 3.74 11.35
N TYR A 113 -2.71 3.40 10.28
CA TYR A 113 -1.57 2.47 10.36
C TYR A 113 -0.42 3.01 11.25
N LYS A 114 -0.24 4.33 11.32
CA LYS A 114 0.72 4.95 12.24
C LYS A 114 0.39 4.66 13.71
N ASP A 115 -0.89 4.58 14.06
CA ASP A 115 -1.35 4.31 15.42
C ASP A 115 -1.07 2.85 15.78
N TYR A 116 -1.35 1.93 14.85
CA TYR A 116 -0.97 0.52 14.97
C TYR A 116 0.55 0.37 15.11
N SER A 117 1.34 1.05 14.27
CA SER A 117 2.79 0.98 14.30
C SER A 117 3.35 1.46 15.64
N ALA A 118 2.85 2.58 16.16
CA ALA A 118 3.24 3.12 17.46
C ALA A 118 2.83 2.19 18.61
N TRP A 119 1.63 1.60 18.54
CA TRP A 119 1.18 0.60 19.50
C TRP A 119 2.08 -0.64 19.48
N GLN A 120 2.42 -1.17 18.29
CA GLN A 120 3.24 -2.36 18.13
C GLN A 120 4.66 -2.15 18.68
N VAL A 121 5.26 -0.99 18.44
CA VAL A 121 6.58 -0.65 19.03
C VAL A 121 6.53 -0.69 20.55
N LYS A 122 5.48 -0.14 21.17
CA LYS A 122 5.30 -0.21 22.64
C LYS A 122 5.09 -1.65 23.14
N GLN A 123 4.45 -2.51 22.35
CA GLN A 123 4.26 -3.91 22.75
C GLN A 123 5.57 -4.68 22.90
N ARG A 124 6.66 -4.26 22.25
CA ARG A 124 7.96 -4.95 22.36
C ARG A 124 8.51 -4.99 23.78
N GLU A 125 8.08 -4.06 24.64
CA GLU A 125 8.50 -4.01 26.05
C GLU A 125 7.66 -4.92 26.95
N ASN A 126 6.53 -5.44 26.46
CA ASN A 126 5.58 -6.26 27.19
C ASN A 126 6.11 -7.69 27.43
N GLU A 127 5.82 -8.27 28.59
CA GLU A 127 6.16 -9.66 28.91
C GLU A 127 5.57 -10.66 27.91
N GLU A 128 4.37 -10.39 27.39
CA GLU A 128 3.74 -11.29 26.41
C GLU A 128 4.51 -11.31 25.08
N PHE A 129 5.05 -10.16 24.65
CA PHE A 129 5.88 -10.10 23.46
C PHE A 129 7.18 -10.89 23.65
N LYS A 130 7.80 -10.78 24.83
CA LYS A 130 9.01 -11.57 25.18
C LYS A 130 8.75 -13.07 25.15
N LYS A 131 7.59 -13.54 25.62
CA LYS A 131 7.22 -14.96 25.52
C LYS A 131 7.10 -15.44 24.07
N GLN A 132 6.55 -14.62 23.18
CA GLN A 132 6.46 -14.94 21.75
C GLN A 132 7.85 -14.99 21.11
N GLU A 133 8.73 -14.05 21.48
CA GLU A 133 10.13 -14.05 21.04
C GLU A 133 10.87 -15.30 21.53
N GLU A 134 10.78 -15.63 22.82
CA GLU A 134 11.38 -16.82 23.42
C GLU A 134 10.92 -18.11 22.75
N TYR A 135 9.63 -18.21 22.39
CA TYR A 135 9.10 -19.35 21.65
C TYR A 135 9.83 -19.54 20.32
N TRP A 136 9.94 -18.48 19.50
CA TRP A 136 10.59 -18.57 18.19
C TRP A 136 12.10 -18.81 18.29
N LEU A 137 12.77 -18.18 19.26
CA LEU A 137 14.19 -18.44 19.52
C LEU A 137 14.44 -19.90 19.90
N LYS A 138 13.54 -20.51 20.69
CA LYS A 138 13.62 -21.91 21.07
C LYS A 138 13.33 -22.84 19.88
N GLU A 139 12.27 -22.58 19.12
CA GLU A 139 11.87 -23.37 17.95
C GLU A 139 13.00 -23.47 16.92
N PHE A 140 13.72 -22.35 16.68
CA PHE A 140 14.81 -22.27 15.71
C PHE A 140 16.21 -22.38 16.33
N SER A 141 16.33 -22.91 17.56
CA SER A 141 17.61 -23.06 18.25
C SER A 141 18.51 -24.19 17.71
N GLY A 142 17.91 -25.13 16.97
CA GLY A 142 18.59 -26.30 16.40
C GLY A 142 18.95 -26.15 14.93
N GLU A 143 19.28 -27.27 14.28
CA GLU A 143 19.47 -27.30 12.82
C GLU A 143 18.14 -27.02 12.12
N ILE A 144 18.11 -25.93 11.33
CA ILE A 144 16.94 -25.57 10.54
C ILE A 144 16.94 -26.45 9.29
N PRO A 145 15.88 -27.23 9.03
CA PRO A 145 15.82 -28.11 7.87
C PRO A 145 15.93 -27.28 6.59
N VAL A 146 16.83 -27.68 5.70
CA VAL A 146 16.97 -27.07 4.38
C VAL A 146 15.79 -27.51 3.53
N LEU A 147 15.08 -26.55 2.93
CA LEU A 147 14.03 -26.86 1.95
C LEU A 147 14.68 -27.55 0.74
N ASN A 148 14.37 -28.84 0.53
CA ASN A 148 14.74 -29.61 -0.65
C ASN A 148 13.89 -29.23 -1.87
#